data_AF-A0A4Q7E2F0-F1
#
_entry.id   AF-A0A4Q7E2F0-F1
#
_cell.length_a   1.000
_cell.length_b   1.000
_cell.length_c   1.000
_cell.angle_alpha   90.00
_cell.angle_beta   90.00
_cell.angle_gamma   90.00
#
_symmetry.space_group_name_H-M   'P 1'
#
loop_
_entity.id
_entity.type
_entity.pdbx_description
1 polymer ?
#
loop_
_entity_poly.entity_id
_entity_poly.type
_entity_poly.pdbx_seq_one_letter_code
_entity_poly.pdbx_strand_id
1 'polypeptide(L)'
;MTMAIDAVLIPGGGLSALGEVTPWVQARLERAIALQPAPRWFMPLSAGTTHKPPPLDAHGFPILESVAAAHYLHQRGIEGDRIVPETVSLDTIGNAYFARVQHVEPL
;
A
#
# COMPACT_ATOMS: atom_id res chain seq x y z
N MET A 1 16.15 -24.49 2.90
CA MET A 1 15.93 -23.40 1.92
C MET A 1 14.99 -22.41 2.58
N THR A 2 15.44 -21.19 2.86
CA THR A 2 14.51 -20.11 3.22
C THR A 2 13.72 -19.75 1.96
N MET A 3 12.39 -19.88 1.99
CA MET A 3 11.57 -19.46 0.85
C MET A 3 11.72 -17.95 0.69
N ALA A 4 12.13 -17.51 -0.50
CA ALA A 4 12.13 -16.10 -0.84
C ALA A 4 10.67 -15.61 -0.87
N ILE A 5 10.43 -14.46 -0.25
CA ILE A 5 9.12 -13.80 -0.30
C ILE A 5 9.03 -13.08 -1.65
N ASP A 6 8.10 -13.52 -2.49
CA ASP A 6 7.82 -12.86 -3.76
C ASP A 6 7.28 -11.45 -3.52
N ALA A 7 6.15 -11.34 -2.81
CA ALA A 7 5.48 -10.08 -2.54
C ALA A 7 5.17 -9.91 -1.05
N VAL A 8 5.19 -8.67 -0.58
CA VAL A 8 4.68 -8.30 0.75
C VAL A 8 3.47 -7.40 0.60
N LEU A 9 2.34 -7.86 1.14
CA LEU A 9 1.11 -7.08 1.23
C LEU A 9 1.17 -6.20 2.49
N ILE A 10 0.95 -4.90 2.33
CA ILE A 10 1.12 -3.90 3.39
C ILE A 10 -0.23 -3.22 3.64
N PRO A 11 -0.97 -3.64 4.69
CA PRO A 11 -2.28 -3.08 4.98
C PRO A 11 -2.25 -1.59 5.25
N GLY A 12 -3.18 -0.87 4.62
CA GLY A 12 -3.54 0.50 4.96
C GLY A 12 -3.96 0.67 6.42
N GLY A 13 -4.15 1.90 6.83
CA GLY A 13 -4.40 2.26 8.23
C GLY A 13 -4.84 3.71 8.40
N GLY A 14 -5.31 4.35 7.33
CA GLY A 14 -5.68 5.75 7.33
C GLY A 14 -4.52 6.69 7.04
N LEU A 15 -4.90 7.83 6.46
CA LEU A 15 -4.05 9.00 6.25
C LEU A 15 -4.31 10.07 7.31
N SER A 16 -3.32 10.94 7.50
CA SER A 16 -3.47 12.20 8.22
C SER A 16 -4.43 13.14 7.46
N ALA A 17 -4.83 14.23 8.09
CA ALA A 17 -5.63 15.27 7.44
C ALA A 17 -4.92 15.91 6.23
N LEU A 18 -3.58 15.81 6.18
CA LEU A 18 -2.75 16.28 5.07
C LEU A 18 -2.52 15.22 3.99
N GLY A 19 -3.15 14.04 4.10
CA GLY A 19 -2.95 12.94 3.14
C GLY A 19 -1.66 12.14 3.35
N GLU A 20 -0.97 12.33 4.48
CA GLU A 20 0.28 11.64 4.77
C GLU A 20 0.02 10.29 5.43
N VAL A 21 0.93 9.33 5.21
CA VAL A 21 0.88 8.03 5.90
C VAL A 21 1.04 8.20 7.41
N THR A 22 0.16 7.57 8.17
CA THR A 22 0.15 7.62 9.64
C THR A 22 1.31 6.84 10.25
N PRO A 23 1.75 7.14 11.49
CA PRO A 23 2.94 6.52 12.10
C PRO A 23 2.90 4.98 12.15
N TRP A 24 1.74 4.38 12.36
CA TRP A 24 1.59 2.92 12.37
C TRP A 24 1.65 2.31 10.95
N VAL A 25 1.23 3.05 9.92
CA VAL A 25 1.42 2.64 8.52
C VAL A 25 2.90 2.77 8.15
N GLN A 26 3.56 3.87 8.54
CA GLN A 26 5.01 4.03 8.38
C GLN A 26 5.77 2.85 9.01
N ALA A 27 5.43 2.45 10.24
CA ALA A 27 6.06 1.30 10.88
C ALA A 27 5.90 -0.02 10.09
N ARG A 28 4.75 -0.24 9.44
CA ARG A 28 4.54 -1.40 8.56
C ARG A 28 5.40 -1.31 7.29
N LEU A 29 5.50 -0.12 6.70
CA LEU A 29 6.31 0.14 5.51
C LEU A 29 7.80 -0.08 5.82
N GLU A 30 8.30 0.49 6.91
CA GLU A 30 9.68 0.25 7.38
C GLU A 30 9.95 -1.23 7.64
N ARG A 31 8.98 -1.93 8.24
CA ARG A 31 9.12 -3.37 8.48
C ARG A 31 9.22 -4.15 7.17
N ALA A 32 8.44 -3.78 6.15
CA ALA A 32 8.52 -4.39 4.83
C ALA A 32 9.88 -4.13 4.16
N ILE A 33 10.41 -2.90 4.25
CA ILE A 33 11.73 -2.53 3.73
C ILE A 33 12.84 -3.36 4.40
N ALA A 34 12.72 -3.61 5.70
CA ALA A 34 13.70 -4.35 6.50
C ALA A 34 13.66 -5.88 6.33
N LEU A 35 12.74 -6.43 5.52
CA LEU A 35 12.66 -7.88 5.28
C LEU A 35 13.92 -8.40 4.57
N GLN A 36 14.37 -9.59 4.97
CA GLN A 36 15.51 -10.29 4.38
C GLN A 36 15.16 -11.77 4.13
N PRO A 37 15.33 -12.30 2.91
CA PRO A 37 15.70 -11.56 1.69
C PRO A 37 14.64 -10.50 1.34
N ALA A 38 15.08 -9.42 0.66
CA ALA A 38 14.17 -8.35 0.26
C ALA A 38 13.06 -8.90 -0.65
N PRO A 39 11.80 -8.53 -0.43
CA PRO A 39 10.70 -8.97 -1.28
C PRO A 39 10.87 -8.39 -2.68
N ARG A 40 10.43 -9.14 -3.70
CA ARG A 40 10.46 -8.65 -5.08
C ARG A 40 9.46 -7.51 -5.27
N TRP A 41 8.26 -7.64 -4.71
CA TRP A 41 7.18 -6.67 -4.83
C TRP A 41 6.70 -6.16 -3.46
N PHE A 42 6.44 -4.86 -3.39
CA PHE A 42 5.80 -4.18 -2.26
C PHE A 42 4.39 -3.78 -2.69
N MET A 43 3.37 -4.29 -1.98
CA MET A 43 1.97 -4.08 -2.33
C MET A 43 1.26 -3.31 -1.22
N PRO A 44 1.32 -1.96 -1.20
CA PRO A 44 0.45 -1.15 -0.37
C PRO A 44 -1.02 -1.40 -0.72
N LEU A 45 -1.85 -1.57 0.31
CA LEU A 45 -3.26 -1.93 0.15
C LEU A 45 -4.20 -0.77 0.50
N SER A 46 -5.38 -0.85 -0.09
CA SER A 46 -6.57 -0.01 0.12
C SER A 46 -6.56 1.34 -0.59
N ALA A 47 -7.70 1.66 -1.19
CA ALA A 47 -8.04 3.02 -1.61
C ALA A 47 -8.30 3.93 -0.40
N GLY A 48 -8.93 3.40 0.64
CA GLY A 48 -9.33 4.19 1.81
C GLY A 48 -10.27 3.43 2.74
N THR A 49 -11.31 4.12 3.24
CA THR A 49 -12.31 3.56 4.14
C THR A 49 -13.69 4.11 3.87
N THR A 50 -14.73 3.33 4.21
CA THR A 50 -16.13 3.78 4.18
C THR A 50 -16.52 4.63 5.40
N HIS A 51 -15.66 4.75 6.41
CA HIS A 51 -16.02 5.41 7.68
C HIS A 51 -15.85 6.92 7.71
N LYS A 52 -15.08 7.50 6.77
CA LYS A 52 -14.83 8.94 6.68
C LYS A 52 -14.45 9.33 5.24
N PRO A 53 -14.64 10.61 4.84
CA PRO A 53 -14.15 11.08 3.55
C PRO A 53 -12.62 10.96 3.42
N PRO A 54 -12.10 10.70 2.21
CA PRO A 54 -10.66 10.74 1.98
C PRO A 54 -10.14 12.19 2.06
N PRO A 55 -8.90 12.41 2.49
CA PRO A 55 -8.23 13.69 2.26
C PRO A 55 -8.12 13.94 0.75
N LEU A 56 -8.18 15.21 0.37
CA LEU A 56 -8.10 15.63 -1.03
C LEU A 56 -6.74 16.29 -1.30
N ASP A 57 -6.24 16.14 -2.52
CA ASP A 57 -5.06 16.85 -2.99
C ASP A 57 -5.36 18.33 -3.31
N ALA A 58 -4.34 19.06 -3.76
CA ALA A 58 -4.46 20.47 -4.12
C ALA A 58 -5.43 20.75 -5.30
N HIS A 59 -5.81 19.71 -6.05
CA HIS A 59 -6.73 19.78 -7.18
C HIS A 59 -8.12 19.23 -6.84
N GLY A 60 -8.35 18.78 -5.61
CA GLY A 60 -9.63 18.25 -5.15
C GLY A 60 -9.83 16.76 -5.45
N PHE A 61 -8.79 16.02 -5.85
CA PHE A 61 -8.89 14.58 -6.05
C PHE A 61 -8.62 13.80 -4.76
N PRO A 62 -9.30 12.65 -4.54
CA PRO A 62 -9.03 11.78 -3.40
C PRO A 62 -7.59 11.27 -3.37
N ILE A 63 -6.93 11.41 -2.22
CA ILE A 63 -5.64 10.78 -1.95
C ILE A 63 -5.91 9.36 -1.46
N LEU A 64 -5.41 8.36 -2.20
CA LEU A 64 -5.58 6.95 -1.87
C LEU A 64 -4.52 6.49 -0.86
N GLU A 65 -4.91 5.66 0.10
CA GLU A 65 -4.00 5.12 1.12
C GLU A 65 -2.80 4.39 0.51
N SER A 66 -3.05 3.50 -0.45
CA SER A 66 -2.01 2.74 -1.14
C SER A 66 -1.07 3.60 -1.97
N VAL A 67 -1.55 4.68 -2.58
CA VAL A 67 -0.73 5.63 -3.36
C VAL A 67 0.17 6.46 -2.44
N ALA A 68 -0.37 6.97 -1.33
CA ALA A 68 0.44 7.67 -0.33
C ALA A 68 1.54 6.77 0.26
N ALA A 69 1.23 5.51 0.53
CA ALA A 69 2.19 4.51 0.97
C ALA A 69 3.23 4.16 -0.12
N ALA A 70 2.81 4.10 -1.39
CA ALA A 70 3.73 3.91 -2.51
C ALA A 70 4.73 5.06 -2.63
N HIS A 71 4.29 6.31 -2.49
CA HIS A 71 5.18 7.47 -2.45
C HIS A 71 6.18 7.39 -1.28
N TYR A 72 5.72 6.97 -0.10
CA TYR A 72 6.59 6.81 1.06
C TYR A 72 7.70 5.76 0.83
N LEU A 73 7.37 4.63 0.19
CA LEU A 73 8.36 3.59 -0.19
C LEU A 73 9.35 4.12 -1.23
N HIS A 74 8.85 4.82 -2.25
CA HIS A 74 9.68 5.38 -3.31
C HIS A 74 10.70 6.39 -2.76
N GLN A 75 10.27 7.26 -1.85
CA GLN A 75 11.14 8.22 -1.14
C GLN A 75 12.25 7.53 -0.31
N ARG A 76 12.11 6.24 -0.02
CA ARG A 76 13.10 5.41 0.69
C ARG A 76 13.95 4.54 -0.23
N GLY A 77 13.89 4.79 -1.53
CA GLY A 77 14.74 4.11 -2.52
C GLY A 77 14.21 2.76 -2.97
N ILE A 78 12.92 2.46 -2.76
CA ILE A 78 12.29 1.34 -3.44
C ILE A 78 11.97 1.78 -4.88
N GLU A 79 12.49 1.03 -5.85
CA GLU A 79 12.24 1.27 -7.27
C GLU A 79 10.74 1.20 -7.59
N GLY A 80 10.25 2.13 -8.42
CA GLY A 80 8.82 2.27 -8.68
C GLY A 80 8.19 1.05 -9.35
N ASP A 81 8.95 0.31 -10.16
CA ASP A 81 8.52 -0.93 -10.81
C ASP A 81 8.38 -2.12 -9.84
N ARG A 82 8.83 -1.95 -8.59
CA ARG A 82 8.64 -2.92 -7.49
C ARG A 82 7.48 -2.57 -6.56
N ILE A 83 6.82 -1.44 -6.78
CA ILE A 83 5.70 -0.98 -5.93
C ILE A 83 4.40 -1.15 -6.71
N VAL A 84 3.52 -2.01 -6.22
CA VAL A 84 2.28 -2.38 -6.92
C VAL A 84 1.10 -2.10 -5.99
N PRO A 85 0.59 -0.85 -5.95
CA PRO A 85 -0.49 -0.48 -5.06
C PRO A 85 -1.84 -1.04 -5.53
N GLU A 86 -2.63 -1.54 -4.57
CA GLU A 86 -4.03 -1.92 -4.78
C GLU A 86 -4.92 -0.71 -4.43
N THR A 87 -5.81 -0.31 -5.34
CA THR A 87 -6.44 1.04 -5.34
C THR A 87 -7.98 1.03 -5.35
N VAL A 88 -8.61 -0.11 -5.02
CA VAL A 88 -10.06 -0.31 -5.15
C VAL A 88 -10.74 -0.54 -3.82
N SER A 89 -10.14 -1.36 -2.95
CA SER A 89 -10.80 -1.78 -1.72
C SER A 89 -10.97 -0.63 -0.72
N LEU A 90 -11.98 -0.76 0.14
CA LEU A 90 -12.29 0.17 1.22
C LEU A 90 -12.40 -0.55 2.59
N ASP A 91 -12.11 -1.85 2.62
CA ASP A 91 -12.21 -2.71 3.79
C ASP A 91 -11.22 -3.88 3.71
N THR A 92 -11.08 -4.60 4.83
CA THR A 92 -10.11 -5.70 4.97
C THR A 92 -10.37 -6.89 4.04
N ILE A 93 -11.64 -7.23 3.78
CA ILE A 93 -11.99 -8.34 2.88
C ILE A 93 -11.70 -7.93 1.44
N GLY A 94 -12.07 -6.69 1.08
CA GLY A 94 -11.74 -6.07 -0.19
C GLY A 94 -10.24 -6.07 -0.46
N ASN A 95 -9.41 -5.69 0.52
CA ASN A 95 -7.95 -5.71 0.39
C ASN A 95 -7.44 -7.07 -0.09
N ALA A 96 -7.90 -8.15 0.55
CA ALA A 96 -7.48 -9.51 0.19
C ALA A 96 -8.06 -9.95 -1.17
N TYR A 97 -9.31 -9.60 -1.45
CA TYR A 97 -9.97 -9.95 -2.70
C TYR A 97 -9.32 -9.26 -3.90
N PHE A 98 -9.17 -7.93 -3.86
CA PHE A 98 -8.63 -7.17 -4.97
C PHE A 98 -7.13 -7.39 -5.18
N ALA A 99 -6.34 -7.53 -4.11
CA ALA A 99 -4.92 -7.89 -4.27
C ALA A 99 -4.75 -9.24 -4.99
N ARG A 100 -5.62 -10.22 -4.69
CA ARG A 100 -5.62 -11.52 -5.39
C ARG A 100 -6.05 -11.37 -6.86
N VAL A 101 -7.19 -10.72 -7.10
CA VAL A 101 -7.75 -10.58 -8.46
C VAL A 101 -6.84 -9.76 -9.37
N GLN A 102 -6.23 -8.69 -8.88
CA GLN A 102 -5.43 -7.77 -9.70
C GLN A 102 -4.00 -8.24 -9.95
N HIS A 103 -3.42 -9.01 -9.02
CA HIS A 103 -1.98 -9.32 -9.08
C HIS A 103 -1.65 -10.80 -9.18
N VAL A 104 -2.63 -11.70 -8.98
CA VAL A 104 -2.40 -13.15 -8.95
C VAL A 104 -3.22 -13.87 -10.03
N GLU A 105 -4.44 -13.42 -10.31
CA GLU A 105 -5.29 -14.08 -11.29
C GLU A 105 -4.94 -13.71 -12.75
N PRO A 106 -5.02 -14.67 -13.69
CA PRO A 106 -4.92 -14.38 -15.11
C PRO A 106 -6.14 -13.61 -15.61
N LEU A 107 -5.92 -12.75 -16.62
CA LEU A 107 -6.97 -12.00 -17.32
C LEU A 107 -7.79 -12.87 -18.27
#